data_AF-A0A2K8M604-F1
#
_entry.id   AF-A0A2K8M604-F1
#
_cell.length_a   1.000
_cell.length_b   1.000
_cell.length_c   1.000
_cell.angle_alpha   90.00
_cell.angle_beta   90.00
_cell.angle_gamma   90.00
#
_symmetry.space_group_name_H-M   'P 1'
#
loop_
_entity.id
_entity.type
_entity.pdbx_description
1 polymer ?
#
loop_
_entity_poly.entity_id
_entity_poly.type
_entity_poly.pdbx_seq_one_letter_code
_entity_poly.pdbx_strand_id
1 'polypeptide(L)'
;MRTVLPRSSCQTSRGAPKILGCRRGAFDRNAPGRGKSVRRALALAPLALFALAGCSATTPGQAVPAESTGPPTARTTPADEVPGPGVPKVPNPIDITRFKQNPCAALTAEQISSLLGDEARVVPDPKGAGGPGCGWFSQAHLVVLFPNVDKLGLTSIYRAKGGTYPFFAPLAPVDGYPVVAYGIEDVRARLGECNVALGTSDRETVDVSITQSPAHKGEKDPCESAREVAGKVLGNLRGGR
;
A
#
# COMPACT_ATOMS: atom_id res chain seq x y z
N MET A 1 -54.84 -12.17 55.50
CA MET A 1 -54.45 -11.45 56.74
C MET A 1 -52.93 -11.42 56.82
N ARG A 2 -52.39 -10.23 57.12
CA ARG A 2 -50.97 -9.86 57.33
C ARG A 2 -50.06 -9.85 56.09
N THR A 3 -49.22 -8.85 55.82
CA THR A 3 -49.13 -7.42 56.17
C THR A 3 -48.20 -6.80 55.11
N VAL A 4 -48.50 -5.58 54.70
CA VAL A 4 -47.77 -4.73 53.73
C VAL A 4 -46.55 -4.08 54.40
N LEU A 5 -45.41 -3.96 53.69
CA LEU A 5 -44.74 -2.68 53.37
C LEU A 5 -43.27 -2.86 52.89
N PRO A 6 -42.88 -2.16 51.80
CA PRO A 6 -41.50 -1.97 51.34
C PRO A 6 -40.93 -0.60 51.80
N ARG A 7 -39.60 -0.45 51.79
CA ARG A 7 -38.77 0.80 51.71
C ARG A 7 -37.31 0.39 52.01
N SER A 8 -36.27 0.91 51.39
CA SER A 8 -35.95 2.34 51.27
C SER A 8 -35.01 2.64 50.10
N SER A 9 -35.37 3.67 49.33
CA SER A 9 -34.45 4.45 48.51
C SER A 9 -33.40 5.15 49.38
N CYS A 10 -32.17 5.25 48.88
CA CYS A 10 -31.24 6.31 49.27
C CYS A 10 -30.91 7.13 48.02
N GLN A 11 -31.57 8.27 47.89
CA GLN A 11 -31.23 9.34 46.96
C GLN A 11 -31.15 10.61 47.80
N THR A 12 -29.94 11.10 48.04
CA THR A 12 -29.64 12.42 48.64
C THR A 12 -28.37 12.90 47.94
N SER A 13 -28.46 13.73 46.89
CA SER A 13 -28.65 15.19 46.92
C SER A 13 -27.37 15.98 47.25
N ARG A 14 -26.96 16.74 46.22
CA ARG A 14 -26.35 18.09 46.25
C ARG A 14 -24.95 18.27 46.84
N GLY A 15 -24.10 18.92 46.03
CA GLY A 15 -23.06 19.82 46.54
C GLY A 15 -21.69 19.67 45.88
N ALA A 16 -21.50 20.28 44.71
CA ALA A 16 -20.21 20.92 44.43
C ALA A 16 -20.15 22.24 45.24
N PRO A 17 -18.98 22.85 45.55
CA PRO A 17 -17.64 22.63 44.97
C PRO A 17 -16.51 22.54 46.02
N LYS A 18 -15.39 21.87 45.68
CA LYS A 18 -14.04 22.44 45.86
C LYS A 18 -12.96 21.52 45.28
N ILE A 19 -12.17 22.18 44.45
CA ILE A 19 -10.94 21.79 43.79
C ILE A 19 -9.94 21.24 44.82
N LEU A 20 -9.44 20.02 44.59
CA LEU A 20 -8.13 19.59 45.08
C LEU A 20 -7.45 18.75 44.00
N GLY A 21 -6.24 19.18 43.64
CA GLY A 21 -5.57 18.80 42.42
C GLY A 21 -5.06 17.37 42.41
N CYS A 22 -5.25 16.71 41.28
CA CYS A 22 -4.37 15.64 40.83
C CYS A 22 -3.46 16.21 39.74
N ARG A 23 -2.16 16.17 40.03
CA ARG A 23 -1.07 16.73 39.22
C ARG A 23 -1.09 16.16 37.80
N ARG A 24 -1.09 17.08 36.84
CA ARG A 24 -0.68 16.82 35.46
C ARG A 24 0.82 16.51 35.46
N GLY A 25 1.20 15.36 34.92
CA GLY A 25 2.57 15.13 34.47
C GLY A 25 2.85 16.04 33.28
N ALA A 26 3.58 17.13 33.52
CA ALA A 26 4.10 17.99 32.48
C ALA A 26 5.27 17.28 31.80
N PHE A 27 5.12 17.00 30.51
CA PHE A 27 6.22 16.64 29.63
C PHE A 27 6.93 17.95 29.28
N ASP A 28 8.00 18.24 30.00
CA ASP A 28 8.76 19.48 29.83
C ASP A 28 9.63 19.42 28.57
N ARG A 29 9.62 20.52 27.83
CA ARG A 29 10.36 20.71 26.58
C ARG A 29 11.72 21.31 26.90
N ASN A 30 12.72 20.87 26.12
CA ASN A 30 13.91 21.63 25.71
C ASN A 30 14.85 22.22 26.77
N ALA A 31 16.11 21.81 26.68
CA ALA A 31 17.26 22.59 27.12
C ALA A 31 18.44 22.38 26.15
N PRO A 32 19.41 23.31 26.10
CA PRO A 32 20.01 23.84 24.87
C PRO A 32 21.37 23.25 24.49
N GLY A 33 21.80 23.59 23.28
CA GLY A 33 23.12 23.24 22.74
C GLY A 33 24.30 23.80 23.54
N ARG A 34 25.42 23.09 23.43
CA ARG A 34 26.75 23.59 23.81
C ARG A 34 27.77 23.01 22.84
N GLY A 35 28.39 23.90 22.08
CA GLY A 35 29.36 23.55 21.05
C GLY A 35 30.78 23.31 21.56
N LYS A 36 31.58 22.85 20.59
CA LYS A 36 33.05 22.88 20.45
C LYS A 36 33.84 21.97 21.39
N SER A 37 34.57 21.03 20.79
CA SER A 37 36.05 21.00 20.85
C SER A 37 36.60 20.00 19.84
N VAL A 38 36.99 20.52 18.67
CA VAL A 38 37.87 19.85 17.70
C VAL A 38 39.23 19.69 18.36
N ARG A 39 39.65 18.46 18.64
CA ARG A 39 41.03 18.17 19.06
C ARG A 39 41.89 18.01 17.81
N ARG A 40 42.70 19.04 17.56
CA ARG A 40 43.86 19.01 16.67
C ARG A 40 44.83 17.93 17.14
N ALA A 41 45.15 16.98 16.28
CA ALA A 41 46.37 16.21 16.36
C ALA A 41 47.20 16.54 15.11
N LEU A 42 48.28 17.29 15.33
CA LEU A 42 49.36 17.46 14.37
C LEU A 42 50.08 16.12 14.20
N ALA A 43 50.33 15.70 12.97
CA ALA A 43 51.45 14.84 12.62
C ALA A 43 52.05 15.33 11.30
N LEU A 44 53.33 15.66 11.33
CA LEU A 44 54.15 16.20 10.26
C LEU A 44 54.73 15.09 9.36
N ALA A 45 54.66 15.31 8.03
CA ALA A 45 55.69 15.15 6.97
C ALA A 45 56.42 13.78 6.78
N PRO A 46 57.09 13.45 5.63
CA PRO A 46 57.49 14.32 4.51
C PRO A 46 57.34 13.74 3.06
N LEU A 47 57.78 14.60 2.12
CA LEU A 47 58.04 14.53 0.68
C LEU A 47 58.26 13.17 -0.02
N ALA A 48 57.74 13.07 -1.26
CA ALA A 48 58.48 12.53 -2.40
C ALA A 48 58.03 13.21 -3.72
N LEU A 49 58.96 13.90 -4.37
CA LEU A 49 58.88 14.34 -5.76
C LEU A 49 58.98 13.12 -6.68
N PHE A 50 58.09 12.99 -7.67
CA PHE A 50 58.41 12.32 -8.92
C PHE A 50 57.83 13.13 -10.09
N ALA A 51 58.74 13.70 -10.87
CA ALA A 51 58.49 14.19 -12.22
C ALA A 51 58.71 13.02 -13.19
N LEU A 52 57.75 12.75 -14.07
CA LEU A 52 57.95 12.00 -15.31
C LEU A 52 57.10 12.64 -16.41
N ALA A 53 57.78 12.93 -17.51
CA ALA A 53 57.30 13.58 -18.71
C ALA A 53 56.84 12.56 -19.77
N GLY A 54 56.04 13.03 -20.72
CA GLY A 54 55.83 12.42 -22.06
C GLY A 54 54.75 11.31 -22.10
N CYS A 55 53.94 11.14 -23.15
CA CYS A 55 53.88 11.74 -24.47
C CYS A 55 52.41 11.77 -24.92
N SER A 56 52.03 12.84 -25.60
CA SER A 56 50.84 12.88 -26.45
C SER A 56 51.05 11.93 -27.64
N ALA A 57 50.15 10.97 -27.82
CA ALA A 57 49.99 10.25 -29.07
C ALA A 57 48.55 10.48 -29.57
N THR A 58 48.35 11.59 -30.28
CA THR A 58 47.20 11.75 -31.17
C THR A 58 47.42 10.84 -32.36
N THR A 59 46.72 9.70 -32.37
CA THR A 59 46.62 8.85 -33.56
C THR A 59 45.57 9.48 -34.48
N PRO A 60 45.89 9.87 -35.73
CA PRO A 60 44.88 10.17 -36.72
C PRO A 60 44.23 8.85 -37.13
N GLY A 61 43.17 8.45 -36.43
CA GLY A 61 42.29 7.39 -36.87
C GLY A 61 41.43 7.92 -38.00
N GLN A 62 41.86 7.69 -39.24
CA GLN A 62 41.04 7.95 -40.42
C GLN A 62 39.96 6.87 -40.49
N ALA A 63 38.79 7.14 -39.90
CA ALA A 63 37.61 6.29 -40.08
C ALA A 63 37.02 6.55 -41.46
N VAL A 64 37.25 5.63 -42.38
CA VAL A 64 36.59 5.53 -43.68
C VAL A 64 35.08 5.30 -43.44
N PRO A 65 34.16 6.01 -44.13
CA PRO A 65 32.74 5.71 -44.01
C PRO A 65 32.47 4.35 -44.65
N ALA A 66 32.12 3.34 -43.84
CA ALA A 66 31.46 2.16 -44.37
C ALA A 66 29.98 2.52 -44.59
N GLU A 67 29.60 2.72 -45.85
CA GLU A 67 28.23 2.54 -46.28
C GLU A 67 27.77 1.14 -45.88
N SER A 68 26.78 1.07 -45.01
CA SER A 68 25.90 -0.09 -44.92
C SER A 68 24.47 0.40 -44.95
N THR A 69 23.93 0.28 -46.15
CA THR A 69 22.52 0.35 -46.50
C THR A 69 21.76 -0.73 -45.73
N GLY A 70 21.09 -0.32 -44.66
CA GLY A 70 19.99 -1.05 -44.05
C GLY A 70 19.03 -0.01 -43.48
N PRO A 71 17.72 -0.04 -43.78
CA PRO A 71 16.79 0.85 -43.12
C PRO A 71 16.92 0.63 -41.61
N PRO A 72 16.98 1.69 -40.77
CA PRO A 72 16.87 1.47 -39.34
C PRO A 72 15.53 0.76 -39.14
N THR A 73 15.56 -0.40 -38.47
CA THR A 73 14.34 -1.00 -37.95
C THR A 73 13.76 -0.02 -36.93
N ALA A 74 12.98 0.94 -37.41
CA ALA A 74 12.05 1.66 -36.60
C ALA A 74 10.95 0.65 -36.20
N ARG A 75 10.88 0.35 -34.90
CA ARG A 75 9.70 -0.13 -34.13
C ARG A 75 10.22 -0.49 -32.72
N THR A 76 9.84 0.17 -31.63
CA THR A 76 8.60 0.87 -31.31
C THR A 76 8.89 2.12 -30.48
N THR A 77 8.06 3.15 -30.62
CA THR A 77 8.07 4.37 -29.80
C THR A 77 7.90 4.07 -28.30
N PRO A 78 8.53 4.83 -27.38
CA PRO A 78 8.56 4.52 -25.94
C PRO A 78 7.42 5.18 -25.15
N ALA A 79 6.19 4.67 -25.34
CA ALA A 79 5.05 4.93 -24.43
C ALA A 79 4.64 3.68 -23.62
N ASP A 80 5.32 2.54 -23.87
CA ASP A 80 4.66 1.26 -24.18
C ASP A 80 5.13 0.01 -23.41
N GLU A 81 6.02 0.08 -22.40
CA GLU A 81 6.46 -1.17 -21.72
C GLU A 81 6.25 -1.28 -20.20
N VAL A 82 5.33 -2.17 -19.89
CA VAL A 82 4.99 -2.96 -18.69
C VAL A 82 4.27 -4.16 -19.31
N PRO A 83 4.40 -5.46 -18.95
CA PRO A 83 4.96 -6.16 -17.80
C PRO A 83 6.27 -6.92 -18.08
N GLY A 84 7.00 -7.29 -17.02
CA GLY A 84 8.27 -8.02 -17.09
C GLY A 84 8.15 -9.56 -17.00
N PRO A 85 9.25 -10.27 -16.67
CA PRO A 85 9.27 -11.73 -16.57
C PRO A 85 8.19 -12.29 -15.65
N GLY A 86 7.34 -13.16 -16.20
CA GLY A 86 6.28 -13.86 -15.46
C GLY A 86 5.06 -13.01 -15.08
N VAL A 87 5.04 -11.72 -15.43
CA VAL A 87 3.94 -10.82 -15.08
C VAL A 87 2.86 -10.88 -16.17
N PRO A 88 1.62 -11.26 -15.84
CA PRO A 88 0.54 -11.31 -16.84
C PRO A 88 0.19 -9.91 -17.37
N LYS A 89 -0.03 -9.83 -18.68
CA LYS A 89 -0.60 -8.66 -19.36
C LYS A 89 -2.06 -8.45 -18.95
N VAL A 90 -2.49 -7.19 -18.80
CA VAL A 90 -3.90 -6.82 -18.63
C VAL A 90 -4.52 -6.61 -20.02
N PRO A 91 -5.58 -7.37 -20.38
CA PRO A 91 -6.08 -7.37 -21.75
C PRO A 91 -6.81 -6.08 -22.15
N ASN A 92 -7.58 -5.49 -21.23
CA ASN A 92 -8.40 -4.31 -21.48
C ASN A 92 -8.19 -3.30 -20.34
N PRO A 93 -7.31 -2.30 -20.48
CA PRO A 93 -7.09 -1.30 -19.45
C PRO A 93 -8.40 -0.61 -19.02
N ILE A 94 -8.63 -0.48 -17.72
CA ILE A 94 -9.79 0.24 -17.15
C ILE A 94 -9.30 1.58 -16.60
N ASP A 95 -9.98 2.66 -16.97
CA ASP A 95 -9.77 3.97 -16.33
C ASP A 95 -10.40 3.99 -14.94
N ILE A 96 -9.54 4.08 -13.92
CA ILE A 96 -9.91 4.11 -12.51
C ILE A 96 -9.89 5.52 -11.91
N THR A 97 -9.68 6.56 -12.73
CA THR A 97 -9.48 7.95 -12.27
C THR A 97 -10.62 8.44 -11.37
N ARG A 98 -11.88 8.11 -11.71
CA ARG A 98 -13.04 8.51 -10.89
C ARG A 98 -13.00 7.91 -9.48
N PHE A 99 -12.51 6.69 -9.32
CA PHE A 99 -12.42 6.03 -8.02
C PHE A 99 -11.23 6.51 -7.21
N LYS A 100 -10.16 6.98 -7.87
CA LYS A 100 -9.09 7.69 -7.17
C LYS A 100 -9.59 8.99 -6.53
N GLN A 101 -10.60 9.63 -7.09
CA GLN A 101 -11.25 10.82 -6.53
C GLN A 101 -12.31 10.47 -5.48
N ASN A 102 -13.00 9.33 -5.63
CA ASN A 102 -14.00 8.82 -4.71
C ASN A 102 -13.80 7.32 -4.45
N PRO A 103 -12.86 6.92 -3.59
CA PRO A 103 -12.47 5.51 -3.43
C PRO A 103 -13.54 4.64 -2.80
N CYS A 104 -14.44 5.22 -1.99
CA CYS A 104 -15.54 4.47 -1.39
C CYS A 104 -16.61 4.05 -2.42
N ALA A 105 -16.65 4.68 -3.60
CA ALA A 105 -17.54 4.24 -4.67
C ALA A 105 -17.13 2.87 -5.27
N ALA A 106 -15.95 2.35 -4.92
CA ALA A 106 -15.47 1.05 -5.40
C ALA A 106 -16.40 -0.12 -5.01
N LEU A 107 -17.21 0.05 -3.96
CA LEU A 107 -18.22 -0.90 -3.51
C LEU A 107 -19.53 -0.16 -3.20
N THR A 108 -20.64 -0.77 -3.57
CA THR A 108 -21.99 -0.27 -3.27
C THR A 108 -22.36 -0.57 -1.82
N ALA A 109 -23.32 0.18 -1.26
CA ALA A 109 -23.80 -0.06 0.09
C ALA A 109 -24.36 -1.48 0.24
N GLU A 110 -25.09 -1.97 -0.77
CA GLU A 110 -25.68 -3.31 -0.80
C GLU A 110 -24.59 -4.40 -0.79
N GLN A 111 -23.50 -4.20 -1.54
CA GLN A 111 -22.36 -5.12 -1.51
C GLN A 111 -21.67 -5.13 -0.14
N ILE A 112 -21.53 -3.98 0.51
CA ILE A 112 -20.94 -3.89 1.85
C ILE A 112 -21.83 -4.55 2.88
N SER A 113 -23.13 -4.27 2.89
CA SER A 113 -24.11 -4.95 3.75
C SER A 113 -24.07 -6.47 3.57
N SER A 114 -23.98 -6.94 2.33
CA SER A 114 -23.86 -8.37 2.04
C SER A 114 -22.54 -8.99 2.51
N LEU A 115 -21.45 -8.22 2.60
CA LEU A 115 -20.12 -8.71 2.96
C LEU A 115 -19.84 -8.61 4.46
N LEU A 116 -20.30 -7.54 5.11
CA LEU A 116 -19.90 -7.14 6.47
C LEU A 116 -21.10 -6.91 7.40
N GLY A 117 -22.33 -7.00 6.89
CA GLY A 117 -23.55 -6.60 7.60
C GLY A 117 -23.80 -5.09 7.54
N ASP A 118 -24.98 -4.69 8.03
CA ASP A 118 -25.47 -3.31 7.92
C ASP A 118 -24.77 -2.31 8.85
N GLU A 119 -24.02 -2.80 9.82
CA GLU A 119 -23.33 -1.99 10.84
C GLU A 119 -21.89 -1.61 10.44
N ALA A 120 -21.49 -1.85 9.19
CA ALA A 120 -20.14 -1.56 8.73
C ALA A 120 -19.85 -0.05 8.70
N ARG A 121 -18.87 0.40 9.49
CA ARG A 121 -18.41 1.78 9.48
C ARG A 121 -17.54 2.04 8.24
N VAL A 122 -17.93 3.02 7.44
CA VAL A 122 -17.16 3.51 6.29
C VAL A 122 -16.11 4.54 6.74
N VAL A 123 -14.88 4.38 6.27
CA VAL A 123 -13.75 5.27 6.56
C VAL A 123 -13.04 5.61 5.23
N PRO A 124 -13.38 6.75 4.60
CA PRO A 124 -12.67 7.25 3.44
C PRO A 124 -11.25 7.72 3.82
N ASP A 125 -10.26 7.41 2.98
CA ASP A 125 -8.91 7.96 3.07
C ASP A 125 -8.39 8.39 1.67
N PRO A 126 -8.86 9.54 1.14
CA PRO A 126 -8.51 9.98 -0.20
C PRO A 126 -7.03 10.41 -0.35
N LYS A 127 -6.28 10.50 0.75
CA LYS A 127 -4.89 11.00 0.78
C LYS A 127 -3.94 10.07 1.53
N GLY A 128 -4.28 8.78 1.61
CA GLY A 128 -3.46 7.77 2.26
C GLY A 128 -2.07 7.68 1.63
N ALA A 129 -1.08 7.30 2.44
CA ALA A 129 0.32 7.28 2.01
C ALA A 129 0.59 6.32 0.83
N GLY A 130 -0.19 5.24 0.72
CA GLY A 130 -0.13 4.30 -0.41
C GLY A 130 -0.98 4.71 -1.61
N GLY A 131 -1.84 5.72 -1.47
CA GLY A 131 -2.81 6.17 -2.45
C GLY A 131 -4.21 6.38 -1.86
N PRO A 132 -5.17 6.88 -2.66
CA PRO A 132 -6.56 7.00 -2.24
C PRO A 132 -7.15 5.63 -1.89
N GLY A 133 -7.87 5.54 -0.78
CA GLY A 133 -8.50 4.30 -0.35
C GLY A 133 -9.77 4.50 0.44
N CYS A 134 -10.46 3.41 0.71
CA CYS A 134 -11.61 3.37 1.58
C CYS A 134 -11.61 2.07 2.37
N GLY A 135 -11.91 2.17 3.67
CA GLY A 135 -12.07 1.04 4.55
C GLY A 135 -13.51 0.90 5.05
N TRP A 136 -13.92 -0.35 5.25
CA TRP A 136 -15.19 -0.73 5.85
C TRP A 136 -14.89 -1.66 7.01
N PHE A 137 -15.35 -1.27 8.20
CA PHE A 137 -14.97 -1.91 9.45
C PHE A 137 -16.19 -2.39 10.24
N SER A 138 -16.20 -3.68 10.57
CA SER A 138 -17.17 -4.36 11.43
C SER A 138 -16.43 -5.41 12.27
N GLN A 139 -17.04 -6.57 12.56
CA GLN A 139 -16.28 -7.72 13.06
C GLN A 139 -15.29 -8.26 12.02
N ALA A 140 -15.58 -8.07 10.73
CA ALA A 140 -14.66 -8.27 9.61
C ALA A 140 -14.30 -6.91 8.99
N HIS A 141 -13.13 -6.81 8.38
CA HIS A 141 -12.65 -5.57 7.76
C HIS A 141 -12.36 -5.77 6.27
N LEU A 142 -12.57 -4.70 5.52
CA LEU A 142 -12.30 -4.63 4.10
C LEU A 142 -11.68 -3.28 3.78
N VAL A 143 -10.60 -3.27 3.01
CA VAL A 143 -9.98 -2.04 2.51
C VAL A 143 -9.79 -2.19 1.01
N VAL A 144 -10.20 -1.16 0.27
CA VAL A 144 -9.87 -0.98 -1.14
C VAL A 144 -8.92 0.21 -1.25
N LEU A 145 -7.76 0.00 -1.84
CA LEU A 145 -6.73 0.99 -2.07
C LEU A 145 -6.46 1.12 -3.57
N PHE A 146 -6.23 2.34 -4.03
CA PHE A 146 -5.83 2.66 -5.39
C PHE A 146 -4.38 3.17 -5.38
N PRO A 147 -3.38 2.28 -5.54
CA PRO A 147 -1.99 2.69 -5.40
C PRO A 147 -1.58 3.82 -6.35
N ASN A 148 -0.78 4.75 -5.84
CA ASN A 148 -0.21 5.85 -6.62
C ASN A 148 1.30 6.06 -6.39
N VAL A 149 1.95 5.07 -5.76
CA VAL A 149 3.38 5.11 -5.41
C VAL A 149 4.29 4.92 -6.63
N ASP A 150 3.81 4.24 -7.67
CA ASP A 150 4.48 4.06 -8.96
C ASP A 150 3.45 3.88 -10.10
N LYS A 151 3.94 3.62 -11.32
CA LYS A 151 3.12 3.35 -12.52
C LYS A 151 3.51 2.02 -13.19
N LEU A 152 3.84 1.02 -12.39
CA LEU A 152 4.35 -0.29 -12.84
C LEU A 152 3.30 -1.41 -12.76
N GLY A 153 2.10 -1.13 -12.24
CA GLY A 153 1.03 -2.11 -12.10
C GLY A 153 1.48 -3.35 -11.33
N LEU A 154 1.08 -4.54 -11.78
CA LEU A 154 1.54 -5.79 -11.17
C LEU A 154 3.05 -6.01 -11.29
N THR A 155 3.75 -5.30 -12.19
CA THR A 155 5.20 -5.46 -12.36
C THR A 155 5.96 -5.10 -11.09
N SER A 156 5.54 -4.10 -10.31
CA SER A 156 6.19 -3.76 -9.04
C SER A 156 6.06 -4.90 -8.02
N ILE A 157 4.89 -5.52 -7.95
CA ILE A 157 4.60 -6.62 -7.02
C ILE A 157 5.40 -7.88 -7.38
N TYR A 158 5.46 -8.22 -8.67
CA TYR A 158 6.27 -9.36 -9.14
C TYR A 158 7.77 -9.14 -8.91
N ARG A 159 8.27 -7.91 -9.05
CA ARG A 159 9.68 -7.57 -8.74
C ARG A 159 9.99 -7.69 -7.24
N ALA A 160 9.00 -7.46 -6.38
CA ALA A 160 9.14 -7.56 -4.94
C ALA A 160 8.99 -9.00 -4.39
N LYS A 161 8.56 -9.95 -5.24
CA LYS A 161 8.41 -11.37 -4.89
C LYS A 161 9.69 -11.96 -4.29
N GLY A 162 9.58 -12.62 -3.14
CA GLY A 162 10.68 -13.28 -2.45
C GLY A 162 11.66 -12.33 -1.75
N GLY A 163 11.52 -11.01 -1.96
CA GLY A 163 12.22 -9.96 -1.24
C GLY A 163 11.27 -9.26 -0.27
N THR A 164 10.83 -8.04 -0.63
CA THR A 164 9.86 -7.27 0.16
C THR A 164 8.54 -8.02 0.38
N TYR A 165 8.13 -8.87 -0.57
CA TYR A 165 6.96 -9.75 -0.44
C TYR A 165 7.37 -11.23 -0.41
N PRO A 166 7.77 -11.77 0.76
CA PRO A 166 8.00 -13.20 0.92
C PRO A 166 6.74 -14.03 0.66
N PHE A 167 5.57 -13.50 1.02
CA PHE A 167 4.30 -14.09 0.61
C PHE A 167 3.89 -13.56 -0.76
N PHE A 168 3.76 -14.47 -1.72
CA PHE A 168 3.36 -14.16 -3.09
C PHE A 168 2.69 -15.38 -3.72
N ALA A 169 1.46 -15.21 -4.19
CA ALA A 169 0.70 -16.25 -4.86
C ALA A 169 -0.19 -15.67 -5.97
N PRO A 170 0.11 -15.93 -7.26
CA PRO A 170 -0.84 -15.66 -8.33
C PRO A 170 -2.13 -16.43 -8.10
N LEU A 171 -3.27 -15.75 -8.24
CA LEU A 171 -4.59 -16.34 -8.10
C LEU A 171 -5.23 -16.54 -9.47
N ALA A 172 -6.34 -17.27 -9.51
CA ALA A 172 -7.18 -17.32 -10.70
C ALA A 172 -7.56 -15.89 -11.14
N PRO A 173 -7.47 -15.56 -12.44
CA PRO A 173 -7.90 -14.25 -12.94
C PRO A 173 -9.38 -13.99 -12.66
N VAL A 174 -9.73 -12.74 -12.43
CA VAL A 174 -11.11 -12.28 -12.23
C VAL A 174 -11.59 -11.67 -13.54
N ASP A 175 -12.53 -12.32 -14.21
CA ASP A 175 -13.02 -11.92 -15.54
C ASP A 175 -11.89 -11.59 -16.54
N GLY A 176 -10.82 -12.39 -16.52
CA GLY A 176 -9.64 -12.21 -17.38
C GLY A 176 -8.60 -11.19 -16.88
N TYR A 177 -8.81 -10.57 -15.71
CA TYR A 177 -7.88 -9.61 -15.13
C TYR A 177 -6.98 -10.31 -14.11
N PRO A 178 -5.65 -10.16 -14.20
CA PRO A 178 -4.73 -10.86 -13.32
C PRO A 178 -4.84 -10.37 -11.88
N VAL A 179 -4.79 -11.32 -10.95
CA VAL A 179 -4.84 -11.06 -9.51
C VAL A 179 -3.70 -11.81 -8.83
N VAL A 180 -3.05 -11.15 -7.87
CA VAL A 180 -1.97 -11.74 -7.07
C VAL A 180 -2.19 -11.45 -5.61
N ALA A 181 -2.17 -12.48 -4.77
CA ALA A 181 -2.04 -12.33 -3.34
C ALA A 181 -0.58 -12.04 -2.98
N TYR A 182 -0.35 -11.04 -2.12
CA TYR A 182 1.00 -10.65 -1.74
C TYR A 182 1.05 -10.09 -0.31
N GLY A 183 2.21 -10.18 0.33
CA GLY A 183 2.40 -9.66 1.68
C GLY A 183 3.83 -9.79 2.18
N ILE A 184 4.15 -8.99 3.21
CA ILE A 184 5.45 -9.03 3.89
C ILE A 184 5.61 -10.29 4.77
N GLU A 185 4.49 -10.96 5.09
CA GLU A 185 4.40 -12.26 5.75
C GLU A 185 3.11 -12.98 5.30
N ASP A 186 3.05 -14.30 5.46
CA ASP A 186 1.81 -15.07 5.28
C ASP A 186 1.04 -15.10 6.60
N VAL A 187 0.07 -14.20 6.74
CA VAL A 187 -0.80 -14.05 7.92
C VAL A 187 -2.17 -14.70 7.76
N ARG A 188 -2.39 -15.47 6.70
CA ARG A 188 -3.73 -16.03 6.40
C ARG A 188 -4.22 -16.93 7.52
N ALA A 189 -3.40 -17.88 7.96
CA ALA A 189 -3.75 -18.78 9.06
C ALA A 189 -3.83 -18.04 10.41
N ARG A 190 -2.91 -17.10 10.66
CA ARG A 190 -2.78 -16.45 11.98
C ARG A 190 -3.78 -15.33 12.20
N LEU A 191 -4.13 -14.55 11.18
CA LEU A 191 -4.97 -13.36 11.29
C LEU A 191 -6.25 -13.46 10.45
N GLY A 192 -6.37 -14.43 9.53
CA GLY A 192 -7.50 -14.46 8.60
C GLY A 192 -7.42 -13.32 7.59
N GLU A 193 -6.21 -12.86 7.30
CA GLU A 193 -5.95 -11.69 6.47
C GLU A 193 -5.35 -12.07 5.14
N CYS A 194 -5.79 -11.39 4.08
CA CYS A 194 -5.10 -11.43 2.80
C CYS A 194 -5.22 -10.10 2.09
N ASN A 195 -4.14 -9.73 1.41
CA ASN A 195 -4.11 -8.62 0.48
C ASN A 195 -3.90 -9.15 -0.94
N VAL A 196 -4.71 -8.68 -1.88
CA VAL A 196 -4.60 -9.01 -3.30
C VAL A 196 -4.48 -7.74 -4.12
N ALA A 197 -3.63 -7.76 -5.15
CA ALA A 197 -3.61 -6.74 -6.18
C ALA A 197 -4.29 -7.26 -7.43
N LEU A 198 -5.30 -6.53 -7.90
CA LEU A 198 -5.96 -6.70 -9.17
C LEU A 198 -5.33 -5.74 -10.18
N GLY A 199 -4.71 -6.26 -11.25
CA GLY A 199 -4.19 -5.41 -12.32
C GLY A 199 -5.34 -4.86 -13.16
N THR A 200 -5.57 -3.54 -13.13
CA THR A 200 -6.62 -2.87 -13.92
C THR A 200 -6.10 -2.32 -15.24
N SER A 201 -4.79 -2.07 -15.32
CA SER A 201 -4.02 -1.89 -16.55
C SER A 201 -2.62 -2.45 -16.32
N ASP A 202 -1.76 -2.50 -17.36
CA ASP A 202 -0.36 -2.89 -17.14
C ASP A 202 0.38 -1.92 -16.18
N ARG A 203 -0.19 -0.75 -15.89
CA ARG A 203 0.43 0.34 -15.11
C ARG A 203 -0.23 0.60 -13.76
N GLU A 204 -1.40 0.05 -13.52
CA GLU A 204 -2.20 0.35 -12.35
C GLU A 204 -2.81 -0.92 -11.76
N THR A 205 -2.89 -0.95 -10.43
CA THR A 205 -3.61 -1.97 -9.68
C THR A 205 -4.73 -1.34 -8.86
N VAL A 206 -5.63 -2.19 -8.40
CA VAL A 206 -6.48 -1.92 -7.25
C VAL A 206 -6.22 -3.00 -6.23
N ASP A 207 -5.92 -2.57 -5.02
CA ASP A 207 -5.51 -3.47 -3.95
C ASP A 207 -6.68 -3.66 -3.01
N VAL A 208 -6.99 -4.92 -2.71
CA VAL A 208 -8.10 -5.33 -1.85
C VAL A 208 -7.52 -6.12 -0.69
N SER A 209 -7.62 -5.55 0.51
CA SER A 209 -7.23 -6.20 1.75
C SER A 209 -8.47 -6.60 2.53
N ILE A 210 -8.51 -7.83 3.02
CA ILE A 210 -9.59 -8.31 3.89
C ILE A 210 -9.02 -8.86 5.19
N THR A 211 -9.80 -8.73 6.26
CA THR A 211 -9.64 -9.45 7.52
C THR A 211 -10.95 -10.15 7.83
N GLN A 212 -10.92 -11.48 7.93
CA GLN A 212 -12.10 -12.27 8.30
C GLN A 212 -12.53 -11.98 9.74
N SER A 213 -13.83 -12.07 10.00
CA SER A 213 -14.34 -12.01 11.36
C SER A 213 -13.80 -13.18 12.21
N PRO A 214 -13.64 -13.02 13.54
CA PRO A 214 -13.24 -14.11 14.41
C PRO A 214 -14.11 -15.36 14.27
N ALA A 215 -15.41 -15.19 14.02
CA ALA A 215 -16.38 -16.28 13.87
C ALA A 215 -16.16 -17.12 12.61
N HIS A 216 -15.70 -16.52 11.50
CA HIS A 216 -15.55 -17.18 10.20
C HIS A 216 -14.09 -17.43 9.81
N LYS A 217 -13.15 -17.16 10.72
CA LYS A 217 -11.72 -17.26 10.46
C LYS A 217 -11.33 -18.72 10.22
N GLY A 218 -10.70 -18.98 9.08
CA GLY A 218 -10.25 -20.32 8.70
C GLY A 218 -11.31 -21.21 8.05
N GLU A 219 -12.57 -20.76 7.94
CA GLU A 219 -13.62 -21.48 7.20
C GLU A 219 -13.38 -21.43 5.68
N LYS A 220 -12.79 -20.34 5.22
CA LYS A 220 -12.43 -20.09 3.82
C LYS A 220 -11.04 -19.47 3.76
N ASP A 221 -10.29 -19.74 2.69
CA ASP A 221 -9.02 -19.04 2.47
C ASP A 221 -9.28 -17.53 2.29
N PRO A 222 -8.61 -16.66 3.06
CA PRO A 222 -8.87 -15.23 3.01
C PRO A 222 -8.47 -14.58 1.67
N CYS A 223 -7.54 -15.15 0.90
CA CYS A 223 -7.21 -14.68 -0.44
C CYS A 223 -8.28 -15.04 -1.46
N GLU A 224 -8.97 -16.18 -1.29
CA GLU A 224 -10.17 -16.50 -2.06
C GLU A 224 -11.28 -15.47 -1.78
N SER A 225 -11.51 -15.12 -0.51
CA SER A 225 -12.45 -14.04 -0.15
C SER A 225 -12.03 -12.67 -0.73
N ALA A 226 -10.74 -12.32 -0.63
CA ALA A 226 -10.22 -11.07 -1.20
C ALA A 226 -10.36 -11.03 -2.72
N ARG A 227 -10.15 -12.16 -3.42
CA ARG A 227 -10.38 -12.27 -4.87
C ARG A 227 -11.85 -12.05 -5.24
N GLU A 228 -12.79 -12.63 -4.50
CA GLU A 228 -14.22 -12.43 -4.74
C GLU A 228 -14.63 -10.97 -4.56
N VAL A 229 -14.09 -10.29 -3.55
CA VAL A 229 -14.30 -8.86 -3.37
C VAL A 229 -13.67 -8.06 -4.51
N ALA A 230 -12.47 -8.43 -4.96
CA ALA A 230 -11.84 -7.84 -6.15
C ALA A 230 -12.73 -8.00 -7.40
N GLY A 231 -13.50 -9.09 -7.52
CA GLY A 231 -14.53 -9.26 -8.55
C GLY A 231 -15.68 -8.26 -8.46
N LYS A 232 -16.20 -8.01 -7.25
CA LYS A 232 -17.22 -6.97 -7.03
C LYS A 232 -16.68 -5.58 -7.39
N VAL A 233 -15.46 -5.28 -6.95
CA VAL A 233 -14.76 -4.03 -7.28
C VAL A 233 -14.61 -3.91 -8.80
N LEU A 234 -14.07 -4.92 -9.47
CA LEU A 234 -13.89 -4.92 -10.93
C LEU A 234 -15.20 -4.67 -11.69
N GLY A 235 -16.30 -5.29 -11.26
CA GLY A 235 -17.63 -5.04 -11.83
C GLY A 235 -18.04 -3.57 -11.73
N ASN A 236 -17.84 -2.96 -10.55
CA ASN A 236 -18.13 -1.54 -10.34
C ASN A 236 -17.17 -0.64 -11.13
N LEU A 237 -15.89 -1.02 -11.27
CA LEU A 237 -14.93 -0.26 -12.05
C LEU A 237 -15.37 -0.12 -13.51
N ARG A 238 -15.83 -1.23 -14.11
CA ARG A 238 -16.30 -1.28 -15.50
C ARG A 238 -17.64 -0.59 -15.75
N GLY A 239 -18.51 -0.48 -14.74
CA GLY A 239 -19.92 -0.15 -14.96
C GLY A 239 -20.58 0.82 -13.98
N GLY A 240 -19.85 1.39 -13.01
CA GLY A 240 -20.42 2.30 -12.01
C GLY A 240 -21.16 3.48 -12.65
N ARG A 241 -22.47 3.54 -12.45
CA ARG A 241 -23.30 4.72 -12.55
C ARG A 241 -23.50 5.28 -11.14
#